data_AF-A0A6A3XU13-F1
#
_entry.id   AF-A0A6A3XU13-F1
#
_cell.length_a   1.000
_cell.length_b   1.000
_cell.length_c   1.000
_cell.angle_alpha   90.00
_cell.angle_beta   90.00
_cell.angle_gamma   90.00
#
_symmetry.space_group_name_H-M   'P 1'
#
loop_
_entity.id
_entity.type
_entity.pdbx_description
1 polymer ?
#
loop_
_entity_poly.entity_id
_entity_poly.type
_entity_poly.pdbx_seq_one_letter_code
_entity_poly.pdbx_strand_id
1 'polypeptide(L)'
;MESQCSSVPDLCLLIKQRDVARLRQALEAHPTLIRQHRWSGVTGLHRAVSEGDVEIVQLLFANGADVNQRSTWAGSEEMIWLLLNHGANWNLPDKAKKTPLQWAVRAGKASIAYRIDQQLHAKAKLALQQAREQQENTTNSSLTFAKLCG
;
A
#
# COMPACT_ATOMS: atom_id res chain seq x y z
N MET A 1 21.93 -36.93 -15.86
CA MET A 1 21.36 -35.83 -16.66
C MET A 1 20.47 -35.01 -15.74
N GLU A 2 21.07 -34.08 -15.02
CA GLU A 2 20.39 -33.22 -14.06
C GLU A 2 19.76 -32.06 -14.80
N SER A 3 18.52 -32.24 -15.26
CA SER A 3 17.67 -31.13 -15.64
C SER A 3 17.13 -30.53 -14.34
N GLN A 4 17.95 -29.73 -13.66
CA GLN A 4 17.52 -28.83 -12.60
C GLN A 4 16.61 -27.78 -13.23
N CYS A 5 15.35 -28.15 -13.48
CA CYS A 5 14.28 -27.18 -13.54
C CYS A 5 14.13 -26.69 -12.10
N SER A 6 14.87 -25.64 -11.75
CA SER A 6 14.67 -24.89 -10.52
C SER A 6 13.26 -24.30 -10.60
N SER A 7 12.28 -25.10 -10.22
CA SER A 7 10.86 -24.79 -10.24
C SER A 7 10.63 -23.73 -9.16
N VAL A 8 10.90 -22.48 -9.51
CA VAL A 8 10.62 -21.33 -8.64
C VAL A 8 9.16 -21.48 -8.16
N PRO A 9 8.92 -21.68 -6.85
CA PRO A 9 7.58 -21.91 -6.33
C PRO A 9 6.71 -20.71 -6.65
N ASP A 10 5.53 -20.94 -7.23
CA ASP A 10 4.61 -19.83 -7.52
C ASP A 10 4.06 -19.29 -6.20
N LEU A 11 4.49 -18.07 -5.84
CA LEU A 11 4.08 -17.38 -4.62
C LEU A 11 2.56 -17.31 -4.47
N CYS A 12 1.82 -17.09 -5.57
CA CYS A 12 0.36 -17.03 -5.55
C CYS A 12 -0.28 -18.39 -5.23
N LEU A 13 0.36 -19.49 -5.62
CA LEU A 13 -0.12 -20.84 -5.31
C LEU A 13 0.03 -21.14 -3.81
N LEU A 14 1.17 -20.79 -3.23
CA LEU A 14 1.44 -20.96 -1.79
C LEU A 14 0.45 -20.17 -0.93
N ILE A 15 0.13 -18.94 -1.35
CA ILE A 15 -0.87 -18.10 -0.68
C ILE A 15 -2.26 -18.72 -0.79
N LYS A 16 -2.65 -19.21 -1.97
CA LYS A 16 -3.95 -19.88 -2.17
C LYS A 16 -4.09 -21.14 -1.31
N GLN A 17 -2.99 -21.88 -1.10
CA GLN A 17 -2.94 -23.05 -0.24
C GLN A 17 -2.81 -22.71 1.25
N ARG A 18 -2.60 -21.42 1.57
CA ARG A 18 -2.40 -20.91 2.93
C ARG A 18 -1.22 -21.57 3.66
N ASP A 19 -0.21 -22.01 2.90
CA ASP A 19 0.97 -22.69 3.42
C ASP A 19 2.01 -21.65 3.86
N VAL A 20 1.84 -21.13 5.08
CA VAL A 20 2.69 -20.07 5.65
C VAL A 20 4.14 -20.55 5.83
N ALA A 21 4.35 -21.82 6.17
CA ALA A 21 5.68 -22.38 6.39
C ALA A 21 6.48 -22.43 5.09
N ARG A 22 5.90 -22.99 4.01
CA ARG A 22 6.54 -22.98 2.70
C ARG A 22 6.65 -21.58 2.10
N LEU A 23 5.70 -20.69 2.39
CA LEU A 23 5.78 -19.29 1.97
C LEU A 23 7.01 -18.60 2.59
N ARG A 24 7.25 -18.77 3.89
CA ARG A 24 8.47 -18.25 4.56
C ARG A 24 9.73 -18.78 3.90
N GLN A 25 9.81 -20.10 3.75
CA GLN A 25 10.97 -20.74 3.15
C GLN A 25 11.23 -20.27 1.71
N ALA A 26 10.16 -20.10 0.91
CA ALA A 26 10.27 -19.61 -0.46
C ALA A 26 10.75 -18.16 -0.51
N LEU A 27 10.28 -17.30 0.40
CA LEU A 27 10.68 -15.91 0.50
C LEU A 27 12.12 -15.75 1.00
N GLU A 28 12.55 -16.59 1.95
CA GLU A 28 13.94 -16.66 2.42
C GLU A 28 14.88 -17.12 1.30
N ALA A 29 14.48 -18.14 0.54
CA ALA A 29 15.29 -18.65 -0.57
C ALA A 29 15.33 -17.69 -1.78
N HIS A 30 14.23 -16.99 -2.05
CA HIS A 30 14.09 -16.13 -3.23
C HIS A 30 13.30 -14.84 -2.90
N PRO A 31 13.95 -13.80 -2.36
CA PRO A 31 13.28 -12.53 -2.01
C PRO A 31 12.64 -11.82 -3.22
N THR A 32 13.12 -12.11 -4.43
CA THR A 32 12.60 -11.53 -5.68
C THR A 32 11.19 -12.01 -6.03
N LEU A 33 10.73 -13.13 -5.45
CA LEU A 33 9.39 -13.69 -5.66
C LEU A 33 8.26 -12.70 -5.35
N ILE A 34 8.47 -11.82 -4.38
CA ILE A 34 7.46 -10.86 -3.90
C ILE A 34 7.03 -9.89 -5.01
N ARG A 35 7.97 -9.55 -5.89
CA ARG A 35 7.76 -8.62 -6.99
C ARG A 35 7.21 -9.32 -8.23
N GLN A 36 7.23 -10.66 -8.26
CA GLN A 36 6.69 -11.40 -9.37
C GLN A 36 5.16 -11.27 -9.41
N HIS A 37 4.67 -11.02 -10.60
CA HIS A 37 3.25 -10.98 -10.90
C HIS A 37 2.94 -11.94 -12.04
N ARG A 38 1.76 -12.55 -11.99
CA ARG A 38 1.26 -13.34 -13.14
C ARG A 38 0.91 -12.43 -14.31
N TRP A 39 0.53 -13.03 -15.45
CA TRP A 39 0.16 -12.37 -16.70
C TRP A 39 -0.89 -11.24 -16.56
N SER A 40 -1.69 -11.24 -15.49
CA SER A 40 -2.68 -10.21 -15.17
C SER A 40 -2.12 -9.02 -14.37
N GLY A 41 -0.85 -9.04 -13.96
CA GLY A 41 -0.27 -8.07 -13.02
C GLY A 41 -0.61 -8.34 -11.55
N VAL A 42 -1.17 -9.52 -11.25
CA VAL A 42 -1.51 -9.95 -9.89
C VAL A 42 -0.25 -10.49 -9.21
N THR A 43 0.24 -9.76 -8.20
CA THR A 43 1.26 -10.20 -7.24
C THR A 43 0.68 -11.02 -6.09
N GLY A 44 1.55 -11.65 -5.29
CA GLY A 44 1.14 -12.39 -4.09
C GLY A 44 0.34 -11.53 -3.09
N LEU A 45 0.69 -10.25 -2.93
CA LEU A 45 -0.05 -9.34 -2.04
C LEU A 45 -1.51 -9.19 -2.46
N HIS A 46 -1.79 -9.12 -3.76
CA HIS A 46 -3.16 -9.05 -4.26
C HIS A 46 -3.98 -10.28 -3.88
N ARG A 47 -3.36 -11.48 -3.99
CA ARG A 47 -4.05 -12.71 -3.61
C ARG A 47 -4.31 -12.72 -2.11
N ALA A 48 -3.31 -12.41 -1.30
CA ALA A 48 -3.44 -12.39 0.16
C ALA A 48 -4.52 -11.41 0.64
N VAL A 49 -4.60 -10.22 0.03
CA VAL A 49 -5.65 -9.23 0.30
C VAL A 49 -7.04 -9.74 -0.13
N SER A 50 -7.15 -10.36 -1.30
CA SER A 50 -8.41 -10.90 -1.81
C SER A 50 -8.95 -12.09 -0.99
N GLU A 51 -8.06 -12.90 -0.42
CA GLU A 51 -8.44 -14.01 0.48
C GLU A 51 -8.74 -13.50 1.90
N GLY A 52 -8.28 -12.29 2.25
CA GLY A 52 -8.46 -11.72 3.58
C GLY A 52 -7.46 -12.24 4.64
N ASP A 53 -6.39 -12.90 4.20
CA ASP A 53 -5.40 -13.52 5.08
C ASP A 53 -4.42 -12.49 5.66
N VAL A 54 -4.78 -11.93 6.82
CA VAL A 54 -3.98 -10.94 7.55
C VAL A 54 -2.56 -11.41 7.83
N GLU A 55 -2.39 -12.66 8.27
CA GLU A 55 -1.07 -13.21 8.62
C GLU A 55 -0.13 -13.24 7.41
N ILE A 56 -0.63 -13.67 6.25
CA ILE A 56 0.13 -13.70 5.01
C ILE A 56 0.46 -12.29 4.54
N VAL A 57 -0.47 -11.35 4.66
CA VAL A 57 -0.25 -9.95 4.29
C VAL A 57 0.84 -9.31 5.15
N GLN A 58 0.82 -9.51 6.46
CA GLN A 58 1.87 -9.02 7.36
C GLN A 58 3.23 -9.61 7.00
N LEU A 59 3.26 -10.89 6.65
CA LEU A 59 4.48 -11.58 6.23
C LEU A 59 5.03 -10.99 4.93
N LEU A 60 4.17 -10.73 3.95
CA LEU A 60 4.56 -10.10 2.69
C LEU A 60 5.07 -8.66 2.92
N PHE A 61 4.44 -7.88 3.81
CA PHE A 61 4.96 -6.55 4.18
C PHE A 61 6.31 -6.61 4.87
N ALA A 62 6.51 -7.55 5.79
CA ALA A 62 7.79 -7.73 6.47
C ALA A 62 8.93 -8.04 5.48
N ASN A 63 8.61 -8.64 4.34
CA ASN A 63 9.57 -8.93 3.28
C ASN A 63 9.63 -7.85 2.18
N GLY A 64 9.00 -6.69 2.37
CA GLY A 64 9.11 -5.54 1.45
C GLY A 64 8.14 -5.57 0.27
N ALA A 65 6.98 -6.22 0.40
CA ALA A 65 5.92 -6.13 -0.59
C ALA A 65 5.44 -4.69 -0.79
N ASP A 66 5.30 -4.29 -2.06
CA ASP A 66 4.81 -2.97 -2.42
C ASP A 66 3.30 -2.86 -2.18
N VAL A 67 2.94 -1.99 -1.23
CA VAL A 67 1.56 -1.71 -0.80
C VAL A 67 0.74 -0.98 -1.88
N ASN A 68 1.41 -0.25 -2.77
CA ASN A 68 0.78 0.68 -3.72
C ASN A 68 0.44 0.05 -5.08
N GLN A 69 0.49 -1.28 -5.17
CA GLN A 69 0.18 -1.94 -6.43
C GLN A 69 -1.31 -1.79 -6.79
N ARG A 70 -1.56 -1.55 -8.09
CA ARG A 70 -2.83 -1.00 -8.61
C ARG A 70 -4.09 -1.81 -8.36
N SER A 71 -4.02 -3.06 -7.87
CA SER A 71 -5.19 -3.93 -7.64
C SER A 71 -5.41 -4.36 -6.17
N THR A 72 -4.74 -3.74 -5.19
CA THR A 72 -4.77 -4.17 -3.77
C THR A 72 -6.05 -3.77 -3.01
N TRP A 73 -7.05 -3.17 -3.67
CA TRP A 73 -8.17 -2.50 -3.00
C TRP A 73 -9.40 -3.37 -2.74
N ALA A 74 -9.34 -4.66 -3.08
CA ALA A 74 -10.45 -5.60 -2.89
C ALA A 74 -10.22 -6.43 -1.61
N GLY A 75 -10.66 -5.91 -0.46
CA GLY A 75 -10.50 -6.58 0.84
C GLY A 75 -11.55 -6.17 1.87
N SER A 76 -11.52 -6.82 3.03
CA SER A 76 -12.32 -6.47 4.23
C SER A 76 -11.85 -5.17 4.88
N GLU A 77 -12.63 -4.63 5.81
CA GLU A 77 -12.30 -3.37 6.49
C GLU A 77 -10.95 -3.46 7.24
N GLU A 78 -10.69 -4.59 7.90
CA GLU A 78 -9.46 -4.90 8.60
C GLU A 78 -8.24 -4.93 7.65
N MET A 79 -8.44 -5.47 6.45
CA MET A 79 -7.38 -5.54 5.44
C MET A 79 -6.97 -4.14 4.98
N ILE A 80 -7.95 -3.26 4.85
CA ILE A 80 -7.71 -1.87 4.49
C ILE A 80 -7.03 -1.13 5.63
N TRP A 81 -7.41 -1.38 6.89
CA TRP A 81 -6.66 -0.86 8.04
C TRP A 81 -5.18 -1.24 7.99
N LEU A 82 -4.85 -2.48 7.67
CA LEU A 82 -3.46 -2.93 7.53
C LEU A 82 -2.75 -2.22 6.38
N LEU A 83 -3.37 -2.16 5.21
CA LEU A 83 -2.84 -1.43 4.05
C LEU A 83 -2.55 0.05 4.40
N LEU A 84 -3.48 0.71 5.11
CA LEU A 84 -3.30 2.09 5.58
C LEU A 84 -2.10 2.23 6.52
N ASN A 85 -1.97 1.33 7.49
CA ASN A 85 -0.88 1.39 8.47
C ASN A 85 0.49 1.21 7.80
N HIS A 86 0.54 0.49 6.68
CA HIS A 86 1.74 0.29 5.88
C HIS A 86 1.95 1.35 4.77
N GLY A 87 1.21 2.46 4.81
CA GLY A 87 1.46 3.61 3.92
C GLY A 87 0.83 3.51 2.53
N ALA A 88 -0.26 2.75 2.38
CA ALA A 88 -1.01 2.69 1.13
C ALA A 88 -1.48 4.08 0.66
N ASN A 89 -1.15 4.44 -0.57
CA ASN A 89 -1.55 5.68 -1.21
C ASN A 89 -2.93 5.53 -1.87
N TRP A 90 -3.97 5.97 -1.17
CA TRP A 90 -5.36 5.91 -1.61
C TRP A 90 -5.72 6.88 -2.74
N ASN A 91 -4.79 7.73 -3.19
CA ASN A 91 -5.04 8.67 -4.29
C ASN A 91 -4.61 8.10 -5.65
N LEU A 92 -3.98 6.93 -5.68
CA LEU A 92 -3.50 6.34 -6.93
C LEU A 92 -4.66 5.68 -7.68
N PRO A 93 -4.96 6.12 -8.91
CA PRO A 93 -5.95 5.44 -9.73
C PRO A 93 -5.40 4.11 -10.26
N ASP A 94 -6.29 3.12 -10.38
CA ASP A 94 -6.00 1.84 -11.02
C ASP A 94 -5.87 1.97 -12.55
N LYS A 95 -5.69 0.83 -13.25
CA LYS A 95 -5.65 0.79 -14.73
C LYS A 95 -6.94 1.28 -15.39
N ALA A 96 -8.08 1.17 -14.72
CA ALA A 96 -9.37 1.67 -15.16
C ALA A 96 -9.61 3.15 -14.75
N LYS A 97 -8.55 3.86 -14.33
CA LYS A 97 -8.59 5.24 -13.81
C LYS A 97 -9.48 5.41 -12.58
N LYS A 98 -9.75 4.33 -11.86
CA LYS A 98 -10.61 4.35 -10.67
C LYS A 98 -9.79 4.48 -9.40
N THR A 99 -10.20 5.39 -8.53
CA THR A 99 -9.57 5.51 -7.21
C THR A 99 -10.10 4.42 -6.25
N PRO A 100 -9.34 4.07 -5.21
CA PRO A 100 -9.78 3.18 -4.14
C PRO A 100 -11.12 3.59 -3.52
N LEU A 101 -11.37 4.90 -3.39
CA LEU A 101 -12.65 5.43 -2.94
C LEU A 101 -13.81 5.04 -3.88
N GLN A 102 -13.64 5.19 -5.19
CA GLN A 102 -14.66 4.82 -6.17
C GLN A 102 -14.95 3.31 -6.15
N TRP A 103 -13.94 2.49 -5.90
CA TRP A 103 -14.11 1.05 -5.70
C TRP A 103 -14.89 0.72 -4.43
N ALA A 104 -14.59 1.39 -3.31
CA ALA A 104 -15.32 1.21 -2.06
C ALA A 104 -16.81 1.59 -2.21
N VAL A 105 -17.09 2.71 -2.87
CA VAL A 105 -18.46 3.16 -3.17
C VAL A 105 -19.18 2.15 -4.05
N ARG A 106 -18.54 1.69 -5.14
CA ARG A 106 -19.14 0.71 -6.07
C ARG A 106 -19.37 -0.66 -5.43
N ALA A 107 -18.52 -1.05 -4.50
CA ALA A 107 -18.67 -2.28 -3.73
C ALA A 107 -19.71 -2.15 -2.60
N GLY A 108 -20.30 -0.98 -2.39
CA GLY A 108 -21.26 -0.73 -1.30
C GLY A 108 -20.62 -0.72 0.09
N LYS A 109 -19.29 -0.59 0.19
CA LYS A 109 -18.57 -0.66 1.46
C LYS A 109 -18.42 0.74 2.07
N ALA A 110 -19.51 1.26 2.64
CA ALA A 110 -19.60 2.61 3.19
C ALA A 110 -18.52 2.93 4.25
N SER A 111 -18.21 1.98 5.14
CA SER A 111 -17.17 2.17 6.17
C SER A 111 -15.80 2.52 5.56
N ILE A 112 -15.43 1.81 4.49
CA ILE A 112 -14.16 2.05 3.79
C ILE A 112 -14.17 3.42 3.11
N ALA A 113 -15.27 3.76 2.43
CA ALA A 113 -15.39 5.05 1.76
C ALA A 113 -15.30 6.22 2.74
N TYR A 114 -16.02 6.12 3.86
CA TYR A 114 -15.99 7.10 4.94
C TYR A 114 -14.58 7.29 5.51
N ARG A 115 -13.86 6.19 5.76
CA ARG A 115 -12.50 6.26 6.31
C ARG A 115 -11.48 6.84 5.34
N ILE A 116 -11.56 6.50 4.05
CA ILE A 116 -10.70 7.09 3.01
C ILE A 116 -10.96 8.61 2.93
N ASP A 117 -12.22 9.02 2.98
CA ASP A 117 -12.61 10.43 2.95
C ASP A 117 -12.09 11.21 4.16
N GLN A 118 -12.24 10.67 5.37
CA GLN A 118 -11.67 11.25 6.61
C GLN A 118 -10.16 11.47 6.50
N GLN A 119 -9.45 10.50 5.94
CA GLN A 119 -8.00 10.57 5.78
C GLN A 119 -7.57 11.56 4.70
N LEU A 120 -8.29 11.66 3.58
CA LEU A 120 -8.08 12.70 2.57
C LEU A 120 -8.24 14.10 3.18
N HIS A 121 -9.31 14.32 3.93
CA HIS A 121 -9.57 15.58 4.63
C HIS A 121 -8.47 15.91 5.65
N ALA A 122 -8.03 14.92 6.44
CA ALA A 122 -6.95 15.10 7.42
C ALA A 122 -5.63 15.52 6.75
N LYS A 123 -5.24 14.87 5.66
CA LYS A 123 -4.02 15.22 4.90
C LYS A 123 -4.11 16.62 4.28
N ALA A 124 -5.26 16.99 3.72
CA ALA A 124 -5.48 18.31 3.15
C ALA A 124 -5.39 19.42 4.21
N LYS A 125 -5.93 19.17 5.41
CA LYS A 125 -5.85 20.10 6.55
C LYS A 125 -4.42 20.29 7.04
N LEU A 126 -3.65 19.20 7.16
CA LEU A 126 -2.22 19.23 7.51
C LEU A 126 -1.41 20.03 6.50
N ALA A 127 -1.64 19.84 5.20
CA ALA A 127 -0.95 20.58 4.15
C ALA A 127 -1.22 22.09 4.22
N LEU A 128 -2.46 22.49 4.53
CA LEU A 128 -2.83 23.90 4.70
C LEU A 128 -2.18 24.54 5.94
N GLN A 129 -2.07 23.81 7.05
CA GLN A 129 -1.39 24.28 8.26
C GLN A 129 0.11 24.50 8.01
N GLN A 130 0.77 23.52 7.39
CA GLN A 130 2.18 23.62 7.04
C GLN A 130 2.47 24.78 6.08
N ALA A 131 1.56 25.03 5.12
CA ALA A 131 1.68 26.16 4.21
C ALA A 131 1.57 27.52 4.93
N ARG A 132 0.71 27.65 5.95
CA ARG A 132 0.62 28.86 6.79
C ARG A 132 1.88 29.07 7.63
N GLU A 133 2.38 28.01 8.26
CA GLU A 133 3.60 28.08 9.09
C GLU A 133 4.85 28.46 8.28
N GLN A 134 4.96 28.02 7.02
CA GLN A 134 6.07 28.44 6.14
C GLN A 134 5.98 29.91 5.72
N GLN A 135 4.76 30.46 5.57
CA GLN A 135 4.57 31.88 5.31
C GLN A 135 4.94 32.74 6.53
N GLU A 136 4.63 32.27 7.74
CA GLU A 136 4.99 32.96 8.98
C GLU A 136 6.51 32.91 9.25
N ASN A 137 7.18 31.79 8.97
CA ASN A 137 8.63 31.69 9.11
C ASN A 137 9.39 32.53 8.07
N THR A 138 8.90 32.62 6.82
CA THR A 138 9.55 33.46 5.79
C THR A 138 9.36 34.95 6.05
N THR A 139 8.17 35.36 6.51
CA THR A 139 7.92 36.76 6.89
C THR A 139 8.71 37.18 8.13
N ASN A 140 8.78 36.34 9.16
CA ASN A 140 9.57 36.62 10.36
C ASN A 140 11.08 36.66 10.05
N SER A 141 11.62 35.71 9.26
CA SER A 141 13.02 35.75 8.83
C SER A 141 13.37 37.02 8.04
N SER A 142 12.50 37.43 7.10
CA SER A 142 12.66 38.67 6.32
C SER A 142 12.65 39.93 7.20
N LEU A 143 11.73 40.00 8.17
CA LEU A 143 11.64 41.11 9.13
C LEU A 143 12.85 41.19 10.08
N THR A 144 13.42 40.05 10.52
CA THR A 144 14.69 40.05 11.27
C THR A 144 15.88 40.50 10.44
N PHE A 145 15.98 40.09 9.18
CA PHE A 145 17.06 40.54 8.29
C PHE A 145 16.99 42.05 8.03
N ALA A 146 15.79 42.61 7.87
CA ALA A 146 15.59 44.05 7.71
C ALA A 146 15.96 44.86 8.98
N LYS A 147 15.85 44.27 10.18
CA LYS A 147 16.24 44.89 11.46
C LYS A 147 17.74 44.84 11.77
N LEU A 148 18.51 43.98 11.09
CA LEU A 148 19.95 43.79 11.33
C LEU A 148 20.83 44.67 10.43
N CYS A 149 20.27 45.28 9.38
CA CYS A 149 21.00 46.10 8.39
C CYS A 149 20.79 47.61 8.55
N GLY A 150 20.22 48.08 9.67
CA GLY A 150 20.06 49.51 10.02
C GLY A 150 20.69 49.82 11.36
#